data_AF-A0A6I7YSE6-F1
#
_entry.id   AF-A0A6I7YSE6-F1
#
_cell.length_a   1.000
_cell.length_b   1.000
_cell.length_c   1.000
_cell.angle_alpha   90.00
_cell.angle_beta   90.00
_cell.angle_gamma   90.00
#
_symmetry.space_group_name_H-M   'P 1'
#
loop_
_entity.id
_entity.type
_entity.pdbx_description
1 polymer ?
#
loop_
_entity_poly.entity_id
_entity_poly.type
_entity_poly.pdbx_seq_one_letter_code
_entity_poly.pdbx_strand_id
1 'polypeptide(L)'
;MRAVWWLCVIMLSGVLLFTRRPSRPVDPGKPPHFQAAIYTFDLVLPLVDFGQEQAFSPRGGLQWVAVVLVCLGWLLATTAAAGADRVLRRT
;
A
#
# COMPACT_ATOMS: atom_id res chain seq x y z
N MET A 1 14.17 -10.55 -9.47
CA MET A 1 13.88 -9.37 -10.31
C MET A 1 12.40 -9.26 -10.71
N ARG A 2 11.75 -10.28 -11.32
CA ARG A 2 10.35 -10.18 -11.79
C ARG A 2 9.32 -9.76 -10.72
N ALA A 3 9.40 -10.31 -9.51
CA ALA A 3 8.48 -9.96 -8.41
C ALA A 3 8.62 -8.49 -7.97
N VAL A 4 9.85 -8.00 -7.85
CA VAL A 4 10.14 -6.59 -7.52
C VAL A 4 9.58 -5.66 -8.60
N TRP A 5 9.70 -6.05 -9.88
CA TRP A 5 9.13 -5.26 -10.97
C TRP A 5 7.60 -5.19 -10.89
N TRP A 6 6.93 -6.31 -10.63
CA TRP A 6 5.46 -6.31 -10.40
C TRP A 6 5.05 -5.45 -9.22
N LEU A 7 5.81 -5.51 -8.12
CA LEU A 7 5.60 -4.63 -6.96
C LEU A 7 5.69 -3.17 -7.37
N CYS A 8 6.75 -2.77 -8.10
CA CYS A 8 6.89 -1.41 -8.60
C CYS A 8 5.71 -1.00 -9.49
N VAL A 9 5.22 -1.87 -10.38
CA VAL A 9 4.07 -1.58 -11.24
C VAL A 9 2.80 -1.37 -10.42
N ILE A 10 2.52 -2.24 -9.45
CA ILE A 10 1.37 -2.11 -8.53
C ILE A 10 1.47 -0.79 -7.77
N MET A 11 2.64 -0.48 -7.21
CA MET A 11 2.88 0.77 -6.48
C MET A 11 2.68 2.00 -7.36
N LEU A 12 3.31 2.05 -8.55
CA LEU A 12 3.15 3.16 -9.49
C LEU A 12 1.68 3.35 -9.91
N SER A 13 0.93 2.27 -10.07
CA SER A 13 -0.49 2.34 -10.40
C SER A 13 -1.31 2.98 -9.27
N GLY A 14 -1.05 2.60 -8.01
CA GLY A 14 -1.69 3.19 -6.83
C GLY A 14 -1.35 4.68 -6.71
N VAL A 15 -0.07 5.03 -6.82
CA VAL A 15 0.39 6.43 -6.78
C VAL A 15 -0.32 7.25 -7.85
N LEU A 16 -0.39 6.75 -9.09
CA LEU A 16 -1.06 7.47 -10.19
C LEU A 16 -2.55 7.67 -9.93
N LEU A 17 -3.25 6.65 -9.44
CA LEU A 17 -4.69 6.72 -9.14
C LEU A 17 -4.99 7.73 -8.02
N PHE A 18 -4.25 7.65 -6.92
CA PHE A 18 -4.43 8.55 -5.77
C PHE A 18 -3.90 9.97 -6.02
N THR A 19 -2.95 10.15 -6.95
CA THR A 19 -2.56 11.50 -7.40
C THR A 19 -3.67 12.15 -8.23
N ARG A 20 -4.33 11.38 -9.11
CA ARG A 20 -5.44 11.89 -9.94
C ARG A 20 -6.71 12.14 -9.14
N ARG A 21 -6.93 11.36 -8.08
CA ARG A 21 -8.09 11.47 -7.21
C ARG A 21 -7.65 11.33 -5.74
N PRO A 22 -7.19 12.45 -5.13
CA PRO A 22 -6.73 12.45 -3.75
C PRO A 22 -7.80 11.94 -2.79
N SER A 23 -7.38 11.11 -1.83
CA SER A 23 -8.25 10.63 -0.77
C SER A 23 -8.65 11.78 0.14
N ARG A 24 -9.86 11.71 0.71
CA ARG A 24 -10.36 12.76 1.61
C ARG A 24 -9.95 12.45 3.04
N PRO A 25 -9.62 13.48 3.84
CA PRO A 25 -9.30 13.28 5.25
C PRO A 25 -10.51 12.71 5.99
N VAL A 26 -10.25 11.83 6.95
CA VAL A 26 -11.26 11.22 7.83
C VAL A 26 -11.73 12.24 8.87
N ASP A 27 -10.78 12.95 9.49
CA ASP A 27 -11.03 14.05 10.41
C ASP A 27 -10.57 15.38 9.79
N PRO A 28 -11.48 16.35 9.56
CA PRO A 28 -11.14 17.64 8.97
C PRO A 28 -10.42 18.60 9.94
N GLY A 29 -10.27 18.28 11.23
CA GLY A 29 -9.69 19.18 12.23
C GLY A 29 -8.31 19.70 11.86
N LYS A 30 -7.34 18.81 11.64
CA LYS A 30 -5.97 19.09 11.15
C LYS A 30 -5.35 17.84 10.52
N PRO A 31 -5.78 17.40 9.32
CA PRO A 31 -5.17 16.25 8.70
C PRO A 31 -3.72 16.54 8.28
N PRO A 32 -2.83 15.52 8.28
CA PRO A 32 -1.51 15.64 7.65
C PRO A 32 -1.64 15.98 6.17
N HIS A 33 -0.58 16.45 5.52
CA HIS A 33 -0.62 16.70 4.07
C HIS A 33 -0.73 15.38 3.30
N PHE A 34 -1.70 15.26 2.39
CA PHE A 34 -1.87 14.04 1.61
C PHE A 34 -0.69 13.82 0.67
N GLN A 35 -0.05 12.65 0.73
CA GLN A 35 1.01 12.26 -0.17
C GLN A 35 0.67 10.92 -0.80
N ALA A 36 0.26 10.93 -2.08
CA ALA A 36 -0.20 9.74 -2.78
C ALA A 36 0.82 8.58 -2.78
N ALA A 37 2.12 8.90 -2.85
CA ALA A 37 3.18 7.91 -2.75
C ALA A 37 3.19 7.23 -1.37
N ILE A 38 3.27 8.01 -0.29
CA ILE A 38 3.28 7.49 1.08
C ILE A 38 1.98 6.75 1.40
N TYR A 39 0.83 7.29 1.00
CA TYR A 39 -0.46 6.62 1.15
C TYR A 39 -0.48 5.26 0.45
N THR A 40 0.06 5.16 -0.76
CA THR A 40 0.15 3.86 -1.46
C THR A 40 1.11 2.91 -0.77
N PHE A 41 2.22 3.42 -0.22
CA PHE A 41 3.15 2.61 0.56
C PHE A 41 2.51 2.06 1.83
N ASP A 42 1.77 2.87 2.60
CA ASP A 42 1.03 2.41 3.77
C ASP A 42 0.10 1.25 3.41
N LEU A 43 -0.67 1.40 2.32
CA LEU A 43 -1.60 0.34 1.88
C LEU A 43 -0.88 -0.95 1.45
N VAL A 44 0.29 -0.86 0.83
CA VAL A 44 0.99 -2.04 0.26
C VAL A 44 1.97 -2.68 1.25
N LEU A 45 2.51 -1.92 2.21
CA LEU A 45 3.52 -2.38 3.16
C LEU A 45 2.89 -2.62 4.54
N PRO A 46 2.39 -3.84 4.84
CA PRO A 46 1.58 -4.10 6.03
C PRO A 46 2.32 -3.97 7.38
N LEU A 47 3.63 -3.75 7.34
CA LEU A 47 4.50 -3.72 8.52
C LEU A 47 4.88 -2.29 8.92
N VAL A 48 4.60 -1.30 8.07
CA VAL A 48 5.01 0.09 8.29
C VAL A 48 3.79 0.98 8.16
N ASP A 49 3.66 1.91 9.10
CA ASP A 49 2.60 2.91 9.11
C ASP A 49 3.21 4.31 9.16
N PHE A 50 3.01 5.07 8.09
CA PHE A 50 3.40 6.47 7.95
C PHE A 50 2.28 7.44 8.34
N GLY A 51 1.12 6.92 8.78
CA GLY A 51 -0.03 7.67 9.28
C GLY A 51 -0.96 8.22 8.21
N GLN A 52 -0.72 7.96 6.91
CA GLN A 52 -1.59 8.45 5.83
C GLN A 52 -2.82 7.55 5.69
N GLU A 53 -2.69 6.23 5.84
CA GLU A 53 -3.82 5.30 5.77
C GLU A 53 -4.94 5.67 6.75
N GLN A 54 -4.58 5.92 8.01
CA GLN A 54 -5.56 6.25 9.05
C GLN A 54 -6.13 7.66 8.91
N ALA A 55 -5.35 8.60 8.37
CA ALA A 55 -5.77 9.98 8.17
C ALA A 55 -6.70 10.17 6.97
N PHE A 56 -6.65 9.28 5.98
CA PHE A 56 -7.33 9.46 4.70
C PHE A 56 -8.16 8.23 4.29
N SER A 57 -9.44 8.47 3.95
CA SER A 57 -10.33 7.42 3.48
C SER A 57 -10.75 7.65 2.02
N PRO A 58 -10.38 6.74 1.09
CA PRO A 58 -10.83 6.78 -0.29
C PRO A 58 -12.30 6.41 -0.34
N ARG A 59 -13.08 7.14 -1.15
CA ARG A 59 -14.53 6.93 -1.29
C ARG A 59 -14.89 6.45 -2.69
N GLY A 60 -16.00 5.71 -2.78
CA GLY A 60 -16.50 5.17 -4.06
C GLY A 60 -15.57 4.12 -4.64
N GLY A 61 -15.35 4.12 -5.96
CA GLY A 61 -14.55 3.09 -6.64
C GLY A 61 -13.09 2.99 -6.15
N LEU A 62 -12.50 4.06 -5.62
CA LEU A 62 -11.15 4.05 -5.06
C LEU A 62 -11.04 3.23 -3.76
N GLN A 63 -12.14 3.04 -3.04
CA GLN A 63 -12.14 2.20 -1.84
C GLN A 63 -11.77 0.76 -2.19
N TRP A 64 -12.29 0.24 -3.31
CA TRP A 64 -11.94 -1.09 -3.80
C TRP A 64 -10.49 -1.19 -4.25
N VAL A 65 -9.95 -0.12 -4.86
CA VAL A 65 -8.51 -0.05 -5.20
C VAL A 65 -7.65 -0.17 -3.95
N ALA A 66 -7.99 0.56 -2.88
CA ALA A 66 -7.28 0.49 -1.62
C ALA A 66 -7.34 -0.93 -1.01
N VAL A 67 -8.51 -1.55 -0.99
CA VAL A 67 -8.69 -2.94 -0.52
C VAL A 67 -7.81 -3.91 -1.31
N VAL A 68 -7.80 -3.82 -2.65
CA VAL A 68 -6.98 -4.69 -3.49
C VAL A 68 -5.49 -4.48 -3.21
N LEU A 69 -5.03 -3.24 -3.05
CA LEU A 69 -3.63 -2.94 -2.72
C LEU A 69 -3.22 -3.54 -1.37
N VAL A 70 -4.08 -3.42 -0.34
CA VAL A 70 -3.85 -4.04 0.98
C VAL A 70 -3.77 -5.55 0.88
N CYS A 71 -4.72 -6.19 0.19
CA CYS A 71 -4.68 -7.64 -0.01
C CYS A 71 -3.40 -8.10 -0.73
N LEU A 72 -2.96 -7.36 -1.76
CA LEU A 72 -1.72 -7.65 -2.47
C LEU A 72 -0.50 -7.49 -1.56
N GLY A 73 -0.47 -6.45 -0.72
CA GLY A 73 0.58 -6.22 0.27
C GLY A 73 0.74 -7.40 1.24
N TRP A 74 -0.37 -7.90 1.79
CA TRP A 74 -0.37 -9.09 2.65
C TRP A 74 0.03 -10.37 1.91
N LEU A 75 -0.39 -10.55 0.67
CA LEU A 75 0.01 -11.69 -0.16
C LEU A 75 1.54 -11.68 -0.39
N LEU A 76 2.12 -10.51 -0.64
CA LEU A 76 3.56 -10.33 -0.82
C LEU A 76 4.33 -10.60 0.47
N ALA A 77 3.85 -10.09 1.60
CA ALA A 77 4.47 -10.32 2.90
C ALA A 77 4.51 -11.81 3.26
N THR A 78 3.41 -12.54 3.04
CA THR A 78 3.33 -13.98 3.31
C THR A 78 4.24 -14.80 2.37
N THR A 79 4.32 -14.45 1.09
CA THR A 79 5.26 -15.11 0.17
C THR A 79 6.71 -14.82 0.54
N ALA A 80 7.04 -13.60 0.95
CA ALA A 80 8.38 -13.24 1.42
C ALA A 80 8.77 -14.02 2.69
N ALA A 81 7.87 -14.10 3.67
CA ALA A 81 8.09 -14.87 4.90
C ALA A 81 8.31 -16.36 4.62
N ALA A 82 7.48 -16.97 3.77
CA ALA A 82 7.63 -18.36 3.36
C ALA A 82 8.94 -18.60 2.56
N GLY A 83 9.33 -17.63 1.73
CA GLY A 83 10.60 -17.66 1.02
C GLY A 83 11.82 -17.59 1.94
N ALA A 84 11.78 -16.72 2.95
CA ALA A 84 12.84 -16.57 3.93
C ALA A 84 13.04 -17.85 4.76
N ASP A 85 11.97 -18.46 5.25
CA ASP A 85 12.03 -19.73 6.00
C ASP A 85 12.68 -20.85 5.17
N ARG A 86 12.38 -20.92 3.87
CA ARG A 86 12.99 -21.90 2.96
C ARG A 86 14.49 -21.66 2.74
N VAL A 87 14.97 -20.42 2.75
CA VAL A 87 16.40 -20.12 2.63
C VAL A 87 17.12 -20.48 3.92
N LEU A 88 16.58 -20.05 5.06
CA LEU A 88 17.15 -20.33 6.39
C LEU A 88 17.27 -21.82 6.67
N ARG A 89 16.27 -22.63 6.30
CA ARG A 89 16.29 -24.09 6.47
C ARG A 89 17.27 -24.83 5.54
N ARG A 90 17.84 -24.15 4.54
CA ARG A 90 18.80 -24.74 3.58
C ARG A 90 20.26 -24.44 3.92
N THR A 91 20.49 -23.61 4.93
CA THR A 91 21.79 -23.36 5.59
C THR A 91 21.89 -24.19 6.85
#